data_AF-A0A8J4F5X2-F1
#
_entry.id   AF-A0A8J4F5X2-F1
#
_cell.length_a   1.000
_cell.length_b   1.000
_cell.length_c   1.000
_cell.angle_alpha   90.00
_cell.angle_beta   90.00
_cell.angle_gamma   90.00
#
_symmetry.space_group_name_H-M   'P 1'
#
loop_
_entity.id
_entity.type
_entity.pdbx_description
1 polymer ?
#
loop_
_entity_poly.entity_id
_entity_poly.type
_entity_poly.pdbx_seq_one_letter_code
_entity_poly.pdbx_strand_id
1 'polypeptide(L)'
;FDPLCNLLVPGRPLTSSNLQGHTVLFLPSSLRELQAQLTHYRRCKRQRPDTAACVVLPAYSEHKASALLAGMRLIRRFEPGTVMFNGVDLSGAPVPLPGLPYSVDVWFDPLLPHEPGSATDFEPS
;
A
#
# COMPACT_ATOMS: atom_id res chain seq x y z
N PHE A 1 5.17 -18.58 -1.32
CA PHE A 1 5.87 -17.28 -1.48
C PHE A 1 5.88 -16.78 -2.93
N ASP A 2 5.50 -17.59 -3.92
CA ASP A 2 5.47 -17.24 -5.36
C ASP A 2 4.55 -16.08 -5.84
N PRO A 3 3.41 -15.72 -5.23
CA PRO A 3 2.55 -14.71 -5.85
C PRO A 3 3.06 -13.27 -5.73
N LEU A 4 3.94 -12.97 -4.76
CA LEU A 4 4.49 -11.61 -4.55
C LEU A 4 5.62 -11.29 -5.53
N CYS A 5 6.40 -12.28 -5.96
CA CYS A 5 7.56 -12.10 -6.83
C CYS A 5 7.18 -11.56 -8.23
N ASN A 6 5.95 -11.80 -8.69
CA ASN A 6 5.44 -11.29 -9.97
C ASN A 6 5.07 -9.79 -9.94
N LEU A 7 4.92 -9.19 -8.75
CA LEU A 7 4.58 -7.76 -8.61
C LEU A 7 5.81 -6.85 -8.75
N LEU A 8 7.00 -7.37 -8.45
CA LEU A 8 8.24 -6.62 -8.30
C LEU A 8 9.31 -7.09 -9.29
N VAL A 9 8.98 -7.09 -10.58
CA VAL A 9 9.97 -7.30 -11.65
C VAL A 9 10.82 -6.04 -11.77
N PRO A 10 12.16 -6.11 -11.61
CA PRO A 10 13.04 -4.95 -11.75
C PRO A 10 12.81 -4.24 -13.09
N GLY A 11 12.72 -2.91 -13.07
CA GLY A 11 12.49 -2.08 -14.26
C GLY A 11 11.04 -2.01 -14.75
N ARG A 12 10.11 -2.77 -14.14
CA ARG A 12 8.69 -2.69 -14.46
C ARG A 12 7.96 -1.80 -13.44
N PRO A 13 7.23 -0.75 -13.87
CA PRO A 13 6.50 0.08 -12.93
C PRO A 13 5.36 -0.72 -12.29
N LEU A 14 5.09 -0.51 -11.01
CA LEU A 14 4.02 -1.19 -10.27
C LEU A 14 2.63 -0.97 -10.91
N THR A 15 2.46 0.14 -11.63
CA THR A 15 1.26 0.46 -12.42
C THR A 15 1.01 -0.49 -13.59
N SER A 16 1.98 -1.35 -13.92
CA SER A 16 1.84 -2.38 -14.97
C SER A 16 1.59 -3.78 -14.41
N SER A 17 1.53 -3.92 -13.07
CA SER A 17 1.24 -5.16 -12.37
C SER A 17 -0.24 -5.25 -11.99
N ASN A 18 -0.81 -6.46 -11.95
CA ASN A 18 -2.16 -6.66 -11.44
C ASN A 18 -2.15 -6.66 -9.91
N LEU A 19 -2.79 -5.67 -9.27
CA LEU A 19 -2.84 -5.57 -7.81
C LEU A 19 -4.08 -6.22 -7.19
N GLN A 20 -5.01 -6.72 -8.01
CA GLN A 20 -6.28 -7.27 -7.56
C GLN A 20 -6.13 -8.38 -6.52
N GLY A 21 -6.84 -8.25 -5.39
CA GLY A 21 -6.83 -9.24 -4.29
C GLY A 21 -5.56 -9.22 -3.42
N HIS A 22 -4.65 -8.28 -3.65
CA HIS A 22 -3.43 -8.13 -2.87
C HIS A 22 -3.52 -6.97 -1.88
N THR A 23 -2.74 -7.08 -0.79
CA THR A 23 -2.43 -5.93 0.08
C THR A 23 -1.08 -5.37 -0.34
N VAL A 24 -1.05 -4.09 -0.71
CA VAL A 24 0.13 -3.45 -1.32
C VAL A 24 0.68 -2.34 -0.42
N LEU A 25 2.00 -2.31 -0.25
CA LEU A 25 2.71 -1.23 0.43
C LEU A 25 3.29 -0.25 -0.60
N PHE A 26 2.95 1.03 -0.48
CA PHE A 26 3.50 2.10 -1.30
C PHE A 26 4.50 2.94 -0.48
N LEU A 27 5.72 3.03 -0.99
CA LEU A 27 6.80 3.89 -0.50
C LEU A 27 7.17 4.90 -1.61
N PRO A 28 6.27 5.84 -1.97
CA PRO A 28 6.48 6.71 -3.12
C PRO A 28 7.64 7.68 -2.92
N SER A 29 8.44 7.88 -3.97
CA SER A 29 9.52 8.87 -4.01
C SER A 29 9.03 10.29 -4.29
N SER A 30 7.80 10.44 -4.84
CA SER A 30 7.21 11.73 -5.20
C SER A 30 5.68 11.70 -5.19
N LEU A 31 5.05 12.88 -5.12
CA LEU A 31 3.58 13.00 -5.22
C LEU A 31 3.03 12.54 -6.58
N ARG A 32 3.79 12.75 -7.66
CA ARG A 32 3.42 12.28 -9.00
C ARG A 32 3.36 10.75 -9.04
N GLU A 33 4.35 10.10 -8.43
CA GLU A 33 4.38 8.64 -8.31
C GLU A 33 3.23 8.13 -7.45
N LEU A 34 2.99 8.74 -6.29
CA LEU A 34 1.86 8.41 -5.42
C LEU A 34 0.52 8.51 -6.17
N GLN A 35 0.31 9.58 -6.93
CA GLN A 35 -0.91 9.77 -7.72
C GLN A 35 -1.08 8.66 -8.76
N ALA A 36 -0.01 8.29 -9.47
CA ALA A 36 -0.04 7.21 -10.46
C ALA A 36 -0.35 5.86 -9.82
N GLN A 37 0.31 5.54 -8.70
CA GLN A 37 0.09 4.30 -7.93
C GLN A 37 -1.33 4.22 -7.39
N LEU A 38 -1.84 5.27 -6.75
CA LEU A 38 -3.20 5.29 -6.19
C LEU A 38 -4.29 5.25 -7.26
N THR A 39 -4.08 5.90 -8.40
CA THR A 39 -5.00 5.82 -9.55
C THR A 39 -5.12 4.38 -10.05
N HIS A 40 -3.99 3.70 -10.23
CA HIS A 40 -3.95 2.30 -10.66
C HIS A 40 -4.57 1.36 -9.61
N TYR A 41 -4.16 1.50 -8.36
CA TYR A 41 -4.72 0.74 -7.23
C TYR A 41 -6.24 0.87 -7.15
N ARG A 42 -6.79 2.09 -7.23
CA ARG A 42 -8.25 2.31 -7.19
C ARG A 42 -8.96 1.62 -8.36
N ARG A 43 -8.35 1.55 -9.54
CA ARG A 43 -8.87 0.79 -10.67
C ARG A 43 -8.91 -0.71 -10.37
N CYS A 44 -7.84 -1.27 -9.79
CA CYS A 44 -7.81 -2.67 -9.37
C CYS A 44 -8.84 -2.97 -8.26
N LYS A 45 -8.94 -2.11 -7.24
CA LYS A 45 -9.87 -2.28 -6.12
C LYS A 45 -11.34 -2.27 -6.54
N ARG A 46 -11.71 -1.47 -7.55
CA ARG A 46 -13.06 -1.51 -8.12
C ARG A 46 -13.40 -2.88 -8.76
N GLN A 47 -12.40 -3.59 -9.25
CA GLN A 47 -12.58 -4.93 -9.84
C GLN A 47 -12.53 -6.03 -8.78
N ARG A 48 -11.72 -5.83 -7.73
CA ARG A 48 -11.56 -6.74 -6.60
C ARG A 48 -11.61 -5.96 -5.28
N PRO A 49 -12.78 -5.84 -4.64
CA PRO A 49 -13.00 -5.03 -3.42
C PRO A 49 -12.16 -5.45 -2.22
N ASP A 50 -11.64 -6.69 -2.25
CA ASP A 50 -10.68 -7.27 -1.31
C ASP A 50 -9.23 -6.80 -1.50
N THR A 51 -8.98 -5.87 -2.43
CA THR A 51 -7.66 -5.23 -2.61
C THR A 51 -7.47 -4.15 -1.54
N ALA A 52 -6.34 -4.18 -0.83
CA ALA A 52 -5.98 -3.18 0.19
C ALA A 52 -4.67 -2.46 -0.15
N ALA A 53 -4.51 -1.26 0.40
CA ALA A 53 -3.27 -0.50 0.26
C ALA A 53 -2.86 0.16 1.56
N CYS A 54 -1.55 0.21 1.76
CA CYS A 54 -0.87 0.96 2.79
C CYS A 54 0.06 1.97 2.11
N VAL A 55 0.00 3.24 2.48
CA VAL A 55 0.85 4.31 1.96
C VAL A 55 1.68 4.86 3.11
N VAL A 56 3.00 4.91 2.92
CA VAL A 56 3.94 5.46 3.90
C VAL A 56 4.49 6.77 3.36
N LEU A 57 4.31 7.86 4.10
CA LEU A 57 4.72 9.20 3.67
C LEU A 57 5.38 9.97 4.81
N PRO A 58 6.36 10.83 4.52
CA PRO A 58 6.81 11.81 5.50
C PRO A 58 5.65 12.71 5.94
N ALA A 59 5.46 12.91 7.25
CA ALA A 59 4.31 13.63 7.79
C ALA A 59 4.21 15.07 7.24
N TYR A 60 5.34 15.74 6.99
CA TYR A 60 5.37 17.07 6.40
C TYR A 60 4.81 17.15 4.96
N SER A 61 4.64 16.01 4.29
CA SER A 61 4.07 15.93 2.94
C SER A 61 2.56 15.72 2.94
N GLU A 62 1.95 15.44 4.10
CA GLU A 62 0.53 15.11 4.25
C GLU A 62 -0.38 16.15 3.61
N HIS A 63 -0.17 17.45 3.90
CA HIS A 63 -0.98 18.54 3.35
C HIS A 63 -1.07 18.46 1.81
N LYS A 64 0.05 18.18 1.14
CA LYS A 64 0.13 18.09 -0.33
C LYS A 64 -0.48 16.79 -0.87
N ALA A 65 -0.49 15.72 -0.07
CA ALA A 65 -1.04 14.42 -0.42
C ALA A 65 -2.51 14.23 0.01
N SER A 66 -3.06 15.13 0.83
CA SER A 66 -4.38 15.02 1.46
C SER A 66 -5.50 14.64 0.48
N ALA A 67 -5.58 15.33 -0.67
CA ALA A 67 -6.54 15.03 -1.72
C ALA A 67 -6.34 13.63 -2.34
N LEU A 68 -5.09 13.19 -2.47
CA LEU A 68 -4.77 11.84 -2.97
C LEU A 68 -5.14 10.76 -1.96
N LEU A 69 -4.99 11.03 -0.66
CA LEU A 69 -5.27 10.11 0.44
C LEU A 69 -6.75 10.07 0.85
N ALA A 70 -7.63 10.81 0.16
CA ALA A 70 -9.05 10.82 0.46
C ALA A 70 -9.65 9.40 0.53
N GLY A 71 -10.36 9.12 1.62
CA GLY A 71 -10.94 7.81 1.95
C GLY A 71 -10.02 6.86 2.72
N MET A 72 -8.73 7.17 2.84
CA MET A 72 -7.78 6.40 3.65
C MET A 72 -7.79 6.86 5.11
N ARG A 73 -7.30 6.01 6.02
CA ARG A 73 -7.20 6.29 7.45
C ARG A 73 -5.74 6.30 7.89
N LEU A 74 -5.34 7.30 8.65
CA LEU A 74 -4.06 7.27 9.36
C LEU A 74 -4.13 6.19 10.44
N ILE A 75 -3.31 5.15 10.34
CA ILE A 75 -3.29 4.03 11.29
C ILE A 75 -2.07 4.05 12.21
N ARG A 76 -1.00 4.75 11.81
CA ARG A 76 0.23 4.85 12.60
C ARG A 76 1.01 6.11 12.23
N ARG A 77 1.57 6.76 13.24
CA ARG A 77 2.64 7.74 13.11
C ARG A 77 3.90 7.19 13.79
N PHE A 78 5.04 7.35 13.12
CA PHE A 78 6.36 7.08 13.66
C PHE A 78 7.04 8.41 13.95
N GLU A 79 7.63 8.53 15.13
CA GLU A 79 8.37 9.72 15.52
C GLU A 79 9.76 9.78 14.85
N PRO A 80 10.36 10.97 14.75
CA PRO A 80 11.74 11.10 14.26
C PRO A 80 12.70 10.21 15.05
N GLY A 81 13.67 9.62 14.37
CA GLY A 81 14.63 8.67 14.94
C GLY A 81 14.12 7.23 15.01
N THR A 82 12.85 6.95 14.68
CA THR A 82 12.34 5.58 14.67
C THR A 82 12.92 4.77 13.51
N VAL A 83 13.41 3.57 13.81
CA VAL A 83 13.84 2.59 12.80
C VAL A 83 12.61 1.97 12.15
N MET A 84 12.46 2.18 10.84
CA MET A 84 11.31 1.65 10.07
C MET A 84 11.68 0.47 9.18
N PHE A 85 12.94 0.35 8.79
CA PHE A 85 13.41 -0.65 7.84
C PHE A 85 14.68 -1.31 8.36
N ASN A 86 14.82 -2.60 8.05
CA ASN A 86 16.06 -3.33 8.23
C ASN A 86 16.76 -3.47 6.87
N GLY A 87 18.07 -3.30 6.86
CA GLY A 87 18.93 -3.69 5.76
C GLY A 87 19.38 -5.13 5.92
N VAL A 88 20.23 -5.57 5.01
CA VAL A 88 20.94 -6.85 5.10
C VAL A 88 22.44 -6.57 5.03
N ASP A 89 23.21 -7.20 5.91
CA ASP A 89 24.67 -7.11 5.84
C ASP A 89 25.23 -8.06 4.77
N LEU A 90 26.56 -8.08 4.64
CA LEU A 90 27.26 -8.94 3.67
C LEU A 90 27.10 -10.44 3.96
N SER A 91 26.72 -10.82 5.17
CA SER A 91 26.40 -12.20 5.55
C SER A 91 24.93 -12.55 5.30
N GLY A 92 24.12 -11.58 4.86
CA GLY A 92 22.67 -11.71 4.68
C GLY A 92 21.88 -11.57 5.99
N ALA A 93 22.52 -11.20 7.11
CA ALA A 93 21.84 -11.00 8.37
C ALA A 93 21.10 -9.64 8.37
N PRO A 94 19.89 -9.57 8.96
CA PRO A 94 19.16 -8.32 9.06
C PRO A 94 19.87 -7.37 10.02
N VAL A 95 20.10 -6.14 9.56
CA VAL A 95 20.70 -5.06 10.37
C VAL A 95 19.76 -3.85 10.41
N PRO A 96 19.55 -3.21 11.58
CA PRO A 96 18.68 -2.04 11.65
C PRO A 96 19.29 -0.89 10.85
N LEU A 97 18.50 -0.29 9.95
CA LEU A 97 18.92 0.95 9.30
C LEU A 97 18.77 2.13 10.27
N PRO A 98 19.52 3.23 10.06
CA PRO A 98 19.31 4.45 10.83
C PRO A 98 17.85 4.89 10.79
N GLY A 99 17.36 5.38 11.93
CA GLY A 99 16.04 5.98 12.01
C GLY A 99 15.91 7.22 11.12
N LEU A 100 14.70 7.48 10.63
CA LEU A 100 14.46 8.63 9.75
C LEU A 100 14.46 9.93 10.57
N PRO A 101 15.07 11.02 10.08
CA PRO A 101 15.17 12.27 10.85
C PRO A 101 13.85 13.07 10.91
N TYR A 102 12.75 12.50 10.43
CA TYR A 102 11.43 13.12 10.36
C TYR A 102 10.34 12.11 10.70
N SER A 103 9.18 12.60 11.11
CA SER A 103 8.01 11.76 11.38
C SER A 103 7.46 11.17 10.08
N VAL A 104 6.93 9.96 10.19
CA VAL A 104 6.36 9.22 9.06
C VAL A 104 4.96 8.74 9.41
N ASP A 105 4.05 8.95 8.47
CA ASP A 105 2.66 8.55 8.58
C ASP A 105 2.35 7.35 7.71
N VAL A 106 1.56 6.43 8.27
CA VAL A 106 1.09 5.23 7.61
C VAL A 106 -0.42 5.32 7.42
N TRP A 107 -0.83 5.43 6.17
CA TRP A 107 -2.22 5.54 5.75
C TRP A 107 -2.69 4.21 5.19
N PHE A 108 -3.87 3.77 5.59
CA PHE A 108 -4.45 2.50 5.17
C PHE A 108 -5.80 2.71 4.51
N ASP A 109 -6.01 2.08 3.36
CA ASP A 109 -7.31 1.99 2.71
C ASP A 109 -7.94 0.62 3.02
N PRO A 110 -8.95 0.55 3.92
CA PRO A 110 -9.53 -0.70 4.36
C PRO A 110 -10.28 -1.42 3.24
N LEU A 111 -10.40 -2.74 3.37
CA LEU A 111 -11.22 -3.56 2.47
C LEU A 111 -12.65 -3.02 2.44
N LEU A 112 -13.24 -2.98 1.24
CA LEU A 112 -14.66 -2.71 1.15
C LEU A 112 -15.40 -3.96 1.66
N PRO A 113 -16.46 -3.80 2.48
CA PRO A 113 -17.25 -4.94 2.90
C PRO A 113 -17.75 -5.67 1.65
N HIS A 114 -17.50 -6.98 1.57
CA HIS A 114 -18.25 -7.83 0.66
C HIS A 114 -19.69 -7.76 1.12
N GLU A 115 -20.60 -7.21 0.31
CA GLU A 115 -22.02 -7.38 0.60
C GLU A 115 -22.33 -8.88 0.55
N PRO A 116 -22.70 -9.50 1.68
CA PRO A 116 -23.14 -10.88 1.66
C PRO A 116 -24.59 -10.87 1.18
N GLY A 117 -24.83 -10.91 -0.14
CA GLY A 117 -26.20 -11.01 -0.62
C GLY A 117 -26.50 -10.51 -2.04
N SER A 118 -25.87 -11.09 -3.06
CA SER A 118 -26.61 -11.42 -4.29
C SER A 118 -26.70 -12.94 -4.42
N ALA A 119 -27.21 -13.58 -3.36
CA ALA A 119 -27.74 -14.93 -3.46
C ALA A 119 -29.15 -14.84 -4.07
N THR A 120 -29.20 -14.56 -5.37
CA THR A 120 -30.23 -15.18 -6.20
C THR A 120 -29.67 -16.52 -6.66
N ASP A 121 -30.51 -17.53 -6.65
CA ASP A 121 -30.28 -18.93 -7.03
C ASP A 121 -30.00 -19.87 -5.84
N PHE A 122 -30.75 -20.93 -5.58
CA PHE A 122 -32.03 -21.44 -6.10
C PHE A 122 -32.33 -22.60 -5.14
N GLU A 123 -33.51 -22.64 -4.53
CA GLU A 123 -33.94 -23.78 -3.70
C GLU A 123 -34.30 -24.95 -4.64
N PRO A 124 -33.65 -26.13 -4.58
CA PRO A 124 -34.19 -27.32 -5.21
C PRO A 124 -35.14 -28.01 -4.22
N SER A 125 -36.35 -28.23 -4.71
CA SER A 125 -37.47 -28.92 -4.06
C SER A 125 -37.19 -30.35 -3.65
#